data_AF-A0AA38M0Z8-F1
#
_entry.id   AF-A0AA38M0Z8-F1
#
_cell.length_a   1.000
_cell.length_b   1.000
_cell.length_c   1.000
_cell.angle_alpha   90.00
_cell.angle_beta   90.00
_cell.angle_gamma   90.00
#
_symmetry.space_group_name_H-M   'P 1'
#
loop_
_entity.id
_entity.type
_entity.pdbx_description
1 polymer ?
#
loop_
_entity_poly.entity_id
_entity_poly.type
_entity_poly.pdbx_seq_one_letter_code
_entity_poly.pdbx_strand_id
1 'polypeptide(L)'
;MPNFCLSCNSAITPTTPSIKCNGFCKKYCHIKCSSLTDAEVTDVIKNSSTWSCGKCTQTKTNNEQPNHSITAEVIESIMAKQLELLKKELQQSMDDHFRQLNDRIATVENNVKIIQDEWAEFKNNNNNSVENSEINLNNVVSEIEERKQRSCNVMLFNIPESTAAELAGRVAEDLQKVMSILTPLGTFPQPNKMIRLGSKKPNVKRPLKIIYDSETAAREILRSNKSNPNREYHFRPDLTVLQRDYNNRVRKEYLDRTANGESDIVLKYKNNCPFIAKQNVKGGPSKK
;
A
#
# COMPACT_ATOMS: atom_id res chain seq x y z
N MET A 1 -5.12 82.87 -1.12
CA MET A 1 -4.32 84.10 -1.30
C MET A 1 -4.41 84.51 -2.77
N PRO A 2 -4.59 85.80 -3.10
CA PRO A 2 -4.63 86.22 -4.51
C PRO A 2 -3.27 85.99 -5.17
N ASN A 3 -3.27 85.39 -6.36
CA ASN A 3 -2.07 85.21 -7.15
C ASN A 3 -1.69 86.55 -7.80
N PHE A 4 -0.43 86.98 -7.71
CA PHE A 4 0.06 88.20 -8.35
C PHE A 4 0.97 87.86 -9.53
N CYS A 5 0.87 88.64 -10.60
CA CYS A 5 1.67 88.49 -11.80
C CYS A 5 3.15 88.74 -11.51
N LEU A 6 4.02 87.82 -11.91
CA LEU A 6 5.44 87.89 -11.61
C LEU A 6 6.18 89.08 -12.24
N SER A 7 5.62 89.66 -13.30
CA SER A 7 6.24 90.74 -14.07
C SER A 7 5.72 92.12 -13.65
N CYS A 8 4.39 92.30 -13.58
CA CYS A 8 3.79 93.60 -13.24
C CYS A 8 3.28 93.72 -11.79
N ASN A 9 3.36 92.64 -10.99
CA ASN A 9 2.91 92.55 -9.60
C ASN A 9 1.43 92.88 -9.35
N SER A 10 0.61 92.95 -10.41
CA SER A 10 -0.85 93.13 -10.31
C SER A 10 -1.56 91.80 -10.04
N ALA A 11 -2.73 91.84 -9.42
CA ALA A 11 -3.51 90.64 -9.10
C ALA A 11 -3.99 89.93 -10.38
N ILE A 12 -3.87 88.60 -10.40
CA ILE A 12 -4.40 87.72 -11.43
C ILE A 12 -5.80 87.32 -11.02
N THR A 13 -6.77 87.68 -11.85
CA THR A 13 -8.19 87.35 -11.67
C THR A 13 -8.59 86.19 -12.58
N PRO A 14 -9.71 85.49 -12.29
CA PRO A 14 -10.21 84.41 -13.16
C PRO A 14 -10.51 84.86 -14.60
N THR A 15 -10.73 86.16 -14.82
CA THR A 15 -11.03 86.75 -16.13
C THR A 15 -9.79 87.20 -16.91
N THR A 16 -8.60 87.18 -16.30
CA THR A 16 -7.36 87.59 -16.95
C THR A 16 -6.53 86.36 -17.33
N PRO A 17 -6.26 86.14 -18.63
CA PRO A 17 -5.55 84.95 -19.05
C PRO A 17 -4.09 85.01 -18.57
N SER A 18 -3.67 83.93 -17.92
CA SER A 18 -2.37 83.82 -17.27
C SER A 18 -1.76 82.44 -17.49
N ILE A 19 -0.43 82.39 -17.36
CA ILE A 19 0.38 81.19 -17.57
C ILE A 19 1.23 80.93 -16.33
N LYS A 20 1.30 79.65 -15.92
CA LYS A 20 2.10 79.25 -14.76
C LYS A 20 3.52 78.93 -15.21
N CYS A 21 4.51 79.52 -14.54
CA CYS A 21 5.91 79.17 -14.76
C CYS A 21 6.18 77.73 -14.30
N ASN A 22 6.81 76.92 -15.17
CA ASN A 22 7.23 75.56 -14.83
C ASN A 22 8.59 75.50 -14.12
N GLY A 23 9.29 76.63 -13.97
CA GLY A 23 10.50 76.73 -13.15
C GLY A 23 10.23 76.57 -11.64
N PHE A 24 11.26 76.74 -10.82
CA PHE A 24 11.14 76.60 -9.36
C PHE A 24 10.21 77.62 -8.70
N CYS A 25 10.00 78.79 -9.31
CA CYS A 25 9.15 79.81 -8.69
C CYS A 25 7.67 79.40 -8.66
N LYS A 26 7.22 78.54 -9.60
CA LYS A 26 5.84 78.06 -9.76
C LYS A 26 4.75 79.15 -9.72
N LYS A 27 5.12 80.41 -9.93
CA LYS A 27 4.25 81.58 -9.91
C LYS A 27 3.65 81.83 -11.30
N TYR A 28 2.58 82.62 -11.33
CA TYR A 28 1.83 82.93 -12.53
C TYR A 28 2.27 84.27 -13.15
N CYS A 29 2.12 84.40 -14.46
CA CYS A 29 2.36 85.63 -15.21
C CYS A 29 1.15 85.88 -16.12
N HIS A 30 0.72 87.14 -16.27
CA HIS A 30 -0.22 87.47 -17.34
C HIS A 30 0.39 87.11 -18.68
N ILE A 31 -0.43 86.62 -19.62
CA ILE A 31 0.06 86.24 -20.95
C ILE A 31 0.72 87.44 -21.64
N LYS A 32 0.10 88.62 -21.58
CA LYS A 32 0.70 89.87 -22.11
C LYS A 32 2.02 90.26 -21.46
N CYS A 33 2.26 89.85 -20.21
CA CYS A 33 3.49 90.14 -19.48
C CYS A 33 4.53 89.02 -19.59
N SER A 34 4.21 87.93 -20.31
CA SER A 34 5.08 86.75 -20.45
C SER A 34 6.08 86.87 -21.61
N SER A 35 5.96 87.92 -22.43
CA SER A 35 6.73 88.14 -23.66
C SER A 35 6.56 87.05 -24.73
N LEU A 36 5.54 86.19 -24.60
CA LEU A 36 5.16 85.21 -25.62
C LEU A 36 4.27 85.83 -26.69
N THR A 37 4.43 85.35 -27.92
CA THR A 37 3.49 85.61 -29.02
C THR A 37 2.23 84.73 -28.88
N ASP A 38 1.12 85.12 -29.53
CA ASP A 38 -0.15 84.38 -29.43
C ASP A 38 -0.04 82.93 -29.94
N ALA A 39 0.85 82.67 -30.91
CA ALA A 39 1.15 81.33 -31.40
C ALA A 39 1.84 80.47 -30.33
N GLU A 40 2.85 81.01 -29.65
CA GLU A 40 3.59 80.32 -28.58
C GLU A 40 2.72 80.06 -27.35
N VAL A 41 1.83 81.01 -27.02
CA VAL A 41 0.83 80.83 -25.96
C VAL A 41 -0.10 79.66 -26.29
N THR A 42 -0.54 79.57 -27.54
CA THR A 42 -1.41 78.48 -28.00
C THR A 42 -0.69 77.14 -27.90
N ASP A 43 0.59 77.08 -28.26
CA ASP A 43 1.39 75.85 -28.14
C ASP A 43 1.54 75.40 -26.67
N VAL A 44 1.85 76.31 -25.76
CA VAL A 44 1.97 75.99 -24.33
C VAL A 44 0.64 75.51 -23.74
N ILE A 45 -0.47 76.15 -24.09
CA ILE A 45 -1.78 75.81 -23.51
C ILE A 45 -2.36 74.53 -24.15
N LYS A 46 -2.28 74.38 -25.47
CA LYS A 46 -2.92 73.25 -26.18
C LYS A 46 -2.02 72.01 -26.27
N ASN A 47 -0.73 72.18 -26.51
CA ASN A 47 0.19 71.06 -26.73
C ASN A 47 0.97 70.67 -25.46
N SER A 48 0.61 71.24 -24.30
CA SER A 48 1.25 70.99 -23.00
C SER A 48 2.76 71.28 -22.96
N SER A 49 3.26 72.10 -23.89
CA SER A 49 4.64 72.58 -23.87
C SER A 49 4.89 73.41 -22.61
N THR A 50 6.06 73.27 -21.98
CA THR A 50 6.32 73.94 -20.69
C THR A 50 6.97 75.30 -20.87
N TRP A 51 6.38 76.36 -20.31
CA TRP A 51 6.97 77.70 -20.26
C TRP A 51 7.66 77.99 -18.91
N SER A 52 8.77 78.75 -18.93
CA SER A 52 9.44 79.24 -17.72
C SER A 52 9.75 80.72 -17.84
N CYS A 53 9.55 81.49 -16.76
CA CYS A 53 9.80 82.94 -16.75
C CYS A 53 11.30 83.27 -16.82
N GLY A 54 11.61 84.49 -17.27
CA GLY A 54 12.99 84.98 -17.44
C GLY A 54 13.90 84.78 -16.22
N LYS A 55 13.37 84.95 -15.01
CA LYS A 55 14.13 84.70 -13.78
C LYS A 55 14.51 83.23 -13.64
N CYS A 56 13.57 82.31 -13.91
CA CYS A 56 13.78 80.87 -13.84
C CYS A 56 14.62 80.31 -14.99
N THR A 57 14.63 80.97 -16.16
CA THR A 57 15.53 80.59 -17.26
C THR A 57 16.95 81.10 -17.02
N GLN A 58 17.13 82.32 -16.48
CA GLN A 58 18.46 82.83 -16.09
C GLN A 58 19.10 82.04 -14.95
N THR A 59 18.32 81.44 -14.05
CA THR A 59 18.88 80.56 -13.00
C THR A 59 19.27 79.18 -13.53
N LYS A 60 18.81 78.79 -14.73
CA LYS A 60 19.32 77.59 -15.41
C LYS A 60 20.68 77.85 -16.07
N THR A 61 20.99 79.09 -16.46
CA THR A 61 22.25 79.45 -17.12
C THR A 61 23.35 79.89 -16.14
N ASN A 62 22.99 80.37 -14.94
CA ASN A 62 23.95 80.92 -13.97
C ASN A 62 24.28 79.99 -12.77
N ASN A 63 23.83 78.74 -12.80
CA ASN A 63 24.15 77.71 -11.79
C ASN A 63 25.10 76.62 -12.34
N GLU A 64 26.07 77.02 -13.15
CA GLU A 64 27.26 76.21 -13.41
C GLU A 64 28.38 76.62 -12.44
N GLN A 65 28.22 76.21 -11.19
CA GLN A 65 29.31 75.89 -10.27
C GLN A 65 29.06 74.46 -9.76
N PRO A 66 30.12 73.69 -9.50
CA PRO A 66 30.13 72.26 -9.72
C PRO A 66 29.22 71.56 -8.71
N ASN A 67 28.08 71.04 -9.18
CA ASN A 67 27.55 69.83 -8.57
C ASN A 67 28.71 68.82 -8.57
N HIS A 68 29.02 68.22 -7.42
CA HIS A 68 29.89 67.05 -7.35
C HIS A 68 29.28 65.96 -8.23
N SER A 69 29.65 66.01 -9.51
CA SER A 69 29.38 64.99 -10.49
C SER A 69 30.11 63.77 -10.00
N ILE A 70 29.37 62.79 -9.48
CA ILE A 70 29.84 61.42 -9.54
C ILE A 70 30.06 61.19 -11.03
N THR A 71 31.33 61.23 -11.46
CA THR A 71 31.67 61.06 -12.86
C THR A 71 31.19 59.67 -13.30
N ALA A 72 30.90 59.50 -14.59
CA ALA A 72 30.55 58.20 -15.14
C ALA A 72 31.55 57.11 -14.69
N GLU A 73 32.83 57.46 -14.56
CA GLU A 73 33.91 56.61 -14.03
C GLU A 73 33.68 56.13 -12.59
N VAL A 74 33.14 56.98 -11.70
CA VAL A 74 32.85 56.58 -10.30
C VAL A 74 31.62 55.66 -10.26
N ILE A 75 30.61 55.90 -11.10
CA ILE A 75 29.46 54.99 -11.24
C ILE A 75 29.91 53.64 -11.79
N GLU A 76 30.73 53.65 -12.82
CA GLU A 76 31.28 52.46 -13.46
C GLU A 76 32.17 51.65 -12.51
N SER A 77 32.96 52.32 -11.67
CA SER A 77 33.74 51.69 -10.58
C SER A 77 32.86 51.03 -9.52
N ILE A 78 31.75 51.67 -9.12
CA ILE A 78 30.80 51.10 -8.15
C ILE A 78 30.08 49.89 -8.77
N MET A 79 29.62 50.00 -10.01
CA MET A 79 28.97 48.90 -10.73
C MET A 79 29.91 47.70 -10.92
N ALA A 80 31.17 47.95 -11.29
CA ALA A 80 32.17 46.89 -11.42
C ALA A 80 32.41 46.17 -10.09
N LYS A 81 32.50 46.91 -8.96
CA LYS A 81 32.63 46.30 -7.62
C LYS A 81 31.40 45.48 -7.23
N GLN A 82 30.20 45.97 -7.53
CA GLN A 82 28.96 45.24 -7.26
C GLN A 82 28.87 43.96 -8.09
N LEU A 83 29.24 44.03 -9.38
CA LEU A 83 29.26 42.88 -10.27
C LEU A 83 30.26 41.81 -9.80
N GLU A 84 31.44 42.24 -9.33
CA GLU A 84 32.47 41.33 -8.81
C GLU A 84 32.03 40.65 -7.50
N LEU A 85 31.34 41.38 -6.61
CA LEU A 85 30.72 40.82 -5.41
C LEU A 85 29.66 39.77 -5.78
N LEU A 86 28.75 40.11 -6.69
CA LEU A 86 27.68 39.22 -7.11
C LEU A 86 28.22 37.95 -7.80
N LYS A 87 29.30 38.09 -8.58
CA LYS A 87 30.02 36.96 -9.18
C LYS A 87 30.62 36.03 -8.11
N LYS A 88 31.21 36.59 -7.05
CA LYS A 88 31.75 35.81 -5.93
C LYS A 88 30.66 35.06 -5.17
N GLU A 89 29.54 35.72 -4.87
CA GLU A 89 28.40 35.09 -4.21
C GLU A 89 27.80 33.97 -5.06
N LEU A 90 27.67 34.17 -6.38
CA LEU A 90 27.20 33.16 -7.30
C LEU A 90 28.14 31.95 -7.36
N GLN A 91 29.46 32.19 -7.42
CA GLN A 91 30.45 31.12 -7.41
C GLN A 91 30.39 30.30 -6.12
N GLN A 92 30.30 30.98 -4.98
CA GLN A 92 30.21 30.32 -3.68
C GLN A 92 28.91 29.49 -3.55
N SER A 93 27.78 30.03 -4.02
CA SER A 93 26.51 29.32 -4.08
C SER A 93 26.58 28.08 -4.97
N MET A 94 27.23 28.18 -6.14
CA MET A 94 27.46 27.03 -7.02
C MET A 94 28.31 25.96 -6.34
N ASP A 95 29.40 26.35 -5.67
CA ASP A 95 30.31 25.41 -4.99
C ASP A 95 29.58 24.67 -3.85
N ASP A 96 28.73 25.37 -3.09
CA ASP A 96 27.89 24.77 -2.04
C ASP A 96 26.86 23.78 -2.62
N HIS A 97 26.21 24.13 -3.73
CA HIS A 97 25.29 23.24 -4.42
C HIS A 97 25.99 22.00 -4.98
N PHE A 98 27.19 22.15 -5.55
CA PHE A 98 28.01 21.02 -6.00
C PHE A 98 28.38 20.10 -4.84
N ARG A 99 28.74 20.66 -3.68
CA ARG A 99 29.05 19.89 -2.48
C ARG A 99 27.84 19.08 -2.01
N GLN A 100 26.67 19.72 -1.90
CA GLN A 100 25.42 19.04 -1.52
C GLN A 100 25.03 17.92 -2.49
N LEU A 101 25.22 18.13 -3.80
CA LEU A 101 24.96 17.10 -4.80
C LEU A 101 25.88 15.90 -4.62
N ASN A 102 27.17 16.12 -4.38
CA ASN A 102 28.13 15.04 -4.15
C ASN A 102 27.81 14.25 -2.88
N ASP A 103 27.42 14.92 -1.79
CA ASP A 103 27.03 14.24 -0.55
C ASP A 103 25.76 13.37 -0.75
N ARG A 104 24.80 13.86 -1.54
CA ARG A 104 23.59 13.10 -1.89
C ARG A 104 23.90 11.91 -2.78
N ILE A 105 24.81 12.05 -3.75
CA ILE A 105 25.27 10.95 -4.60
C ILE A 105 25.91 9.87 -3.73
N ALA A 106 26.83 10.24 -2.84
CA ALA A 106 27.50 9.29 -1.94
C ALA A 106 26.48 8.54 -1.03
N THR A 107 25.45 9.25 -0.56
CA THR A 107 24.37 8.64 0.24
C THR A 107 23.57 7.62 -0.57
N VAL A 108 23.21 7.96 -1.81
CA VAL A 108 22.47 7.05 -2.71
C VAL A 108 23.31 5.83 -3.06
N GLU A 109 24.59 6.01 -3.37
CA GLU A 109 25.52 4.91 -3.64
C GLU A 109 25.63 3.95 -2.45
N ASN A 110 25.71 4.47 -1.22
CA ASN A 110 25.73 3.66 -0.02
C ASN A 110 24.41 2.88 0.18
N ASN A 111 23.26 3.53 -0.04
CA ASN A 111 21.96 2.86 0.06
C ASN A 111 21.79 1.76 -0.99
N VAL A 112 22.24 2.00 -2.23
CA VAL A 112 22.23 0.98 -3.29
C VAL A 112 23.08 -0.22 -2.88
N LYS A 113 24.25 0.00 -2.29
CA LYS A 113 25.11 -1.07 -1.80
C LYS A 113 24.44 -1.89 -0.69
N ILE A 114 23.82 -1.23 0.30
CA ILE A 114 23.08 -1.91 1.38
C ILE A 114 21.96 -2.78 0.79
N ILE A 115 21.16 -2.25 -0.13
CA ILE A 115 20.07 -2.99 -0.77
C ILE A 115 20.61 -4.19 -1.55
N GLN A 116 21.75 -4.05 -2.22
CA GLN A 116 22.40 -5.15 -2.95
C GLN A 116 22.86 -6.25 -1.99
N ASP A 117 23.46 -5.90 -0.86
CA ASP A 117 23.92 -6.84 0.16
C ASP A 117 22.72 -7.58 0.80
N GLU A 118 21.67 -6.85 1.19
CA GLU A 118 20.42 -7.44 1.72
C GLU A 118 19.75 -8.38 0.71
N TRP A 119 19.76 -8.02 -0.58
CA TRP A 119 19.19 -8.86 -1.63
C TRP A 119 20.01 -10.14 -1.85
N ALA A 120 21.34 -10.06 -1.75
CA ALA A 120 22.22 -11.21 -1.80
C ALA A 120 21.97 -12.17 -0.63
N GLU A 121 21.84 -11.65 0.59
CA GLU A 121 21.49 -12.44 1.78
C GLU A 121 20.11 -13.10 1.65
N PHE A 122 19.10 -12.35 1.22
CA PHE A 122 17.75 -12.87 0.98
C PHE A 122 17.76 -14.02 -0.04
N LYS A 123 18.48 -13.83 -1.16
CA LYS A 123 18.61 -14.85 -2.20
C LYS A 123 19.32 -16.11 -1.70
N ASN A 124 20.36 -15.96 -0.87
CA ASN A 124 21.09 -17.10 -0.32
C ASN A 124 20.25 -17.89 0.71
N ASN A 125 19.48 -17.18 1.54
CA ASN A 125 18.51 -17.81 2.46
C ASN A 125 17.39 -18.54 1.70
N ASN A 126 16.95 -17.99 0.57
CA ASN A 126 15.91 -18.63 -0.23
C ASN A 126 16.45 -19.85 -0.98
N ASN A 127 17.66 -19.79 -1.54
CA ASN A 127 18.26 -20.95 -2.22
C ASN A 127 18.54 -22.13 -1.27
N ASN A 128 18.97 -21.87 -0.03
CA ASN A 128 19.19 -22.92 0.98
C ASN A 128 17.88 -23.53 1.54
N SER A 129 16.72 -22.89 1.33
CA SER A 129 15.41 -23.39 1.76
C SER A 129 14.58 -23.99 0.62
N VAL A 130 14.86 -23.62 -0.62
CA VAL A 130 14.17 -24.13 -1.82
C VAL A 130 14.62 -25.55 -2.21
N GLU A 131 15.86 -25.95 -1.95
CA GLU A 131 16.32 -27.32 -2.28
C GLU A 131 15.65 -28.42 -1.44
N ASN A 132 14.94 -28.09 -0.35
CA ASN A 132 14.21 -29.07 0.47
C ASN A 132 12.69 -28.88 0.50
N SER A 133 12.14 -27.92 -0.24
CA SER A 133 10.69 -27.68 -0.24
C SER A 133 10.17 -27.02 -1.51
N GLU A 134 10.35 -27.67 -2.66
CA GLU A 134 9.35 -27.52 -3.73
C GLU A 134 8.03 -28.10 -3.24
N ILE A 135 7.26 -27.28 -2.49
CA ILE A 135 5.83 -27.50 -2.32
C ILE A 135 5.26 -27.34 -3.72
N ASN A 136 5.11 -28.47 -4.42
CA ASN A 136 4.46 -28.51 -5.72
C ASN A 136 3.03 -27.97 -5.54
N LEU A 137 2.83 -26.69 -5.88
CA LEU A 137 1.58 -25.96 -5.70
C LEU A 137 0.41 -26.69 -6.35
N ASN A 138 0.65 -27.37 -7.48
CA ASN A 138 -0.37 -28.18 -8.14
C ASN A 138 -0.82 -29.34 -7.25
N ASN A 139 0.12 -30.02 -6.58
CA ASN A 139 -0.22 -31.10 -5.64
C ASN A 139 -1.05 -30.57 -4.45
N VAL A 140 -0.76 -29.35 -3.96
CA VAL A 140 -1.53 -28.74 -2.88
C VAL A 140 -2.96 -28.40 -3.33
N VAL A 141 -3.10 -27.77 -4.50
CA VAL A 141 -4.43 -27.40 -5.05
C VAL A 141 -5.25 -28.66 -5.33
N SER A 142 -4.67 -29.69 -5.96
CA SER A 142 -5.34 -30.97 -6.21
C SER A 142 -5.77 -31.65 -4.91
N GLU A 143 -4.94 -31.63 -3.86
CA GLU A 143 -5.28 -32.19 -2.55
C GLU A 143 -6.43 -31.43 -1.87
N ILE A 144 -6.49 -30.11 -1.98
CA ILE A 144 -7.58 -29.30 -1.42
C ILE A 144 -8.92 -29.66 -2.10
N GLU A 145 -8.91 -29.73 -3.43
CA GLU A 145 -10.12 -30.07 -4.19
C GLU A 145 -10.57 -31.52 -3.91
N GLU A 146 -9.62 -32.47 -3.86
CA GLU A 146 -9.94 -33.86 -3.51
C GLU A 146 -10.52 -33.97 -2.10
N ARG A 147 -10.00 -33.22 -1.12
CA ARG A 147 -10.56 -33.17 0.25
C ARG A 147 -11.98 -32.62 0.25
N LYS A 148 -12.24 -31.57 -0.52
CA LYS A 148 -13.58 -30.98 -0.64
C LYS A 148 -14.57 -31.98 -1.23
N GLN A 149 -14.17 -32.71 -2.28
CA GLN A 149 -15.01 -33.76 -2.86
C GLN A 149 -15.22 -34.94 -1.91
N ARG A 150 -14.23 -35.25 -1.06
CA ARG A 150 -14.33 -36.33 -0.06
C ARG A 150 -15.07 -35.94 1.20
N SER A 151 -15.28 -34.64 1.48
CA SER A 151 -15.94 -34.20 2.73
C SER A 151 -17.41 -34.60 2.80
N CYS A 152 -18.07 -34.83 1.67
CA CYS A 152 -19.42 -35.37 1.58
C CYS A 152 -19.50 -36.91 1.70
N ASN A 153 -18.37 -37.60 1.88
CA ASN A 153 -18.32 -39.05 1.89
C ASN A 153 -18.09 -39.60 3.30
N VAL A 154 -18.70 -40.76 3.57
CA VAL A 154 -18.48 -41.54 4.79
C VAL A 154 -18.10 -42.97 4.42
N MET A 155 -17.08 -43.50 5.09
CA MET A 155 -16.67 -44.89 4.98
C MET A 155 -17.29 -45.71 6.10
N LEU A 156 -18.07 -46.72 5.74
CA LEU A 156 -18.66 -47.70 6.67
C LEU A 156 -17.91 -49.03 6.57
N PHE A 157 -17.43 -49.51 7.72
CA PHE A 157 -16.70 -50.77 7.84
C PHE A 157 -17.53 -51.84 8.56
N ASN A 158 -17.17 -53.11 8.32
CA ASN A 158 -17.75 -54.30 8.94
C ASN A 158 -19.23 -54.59 8.59
N ILE A 159 -19.76 -53.97 7.53
CA ILE A 159 -21.11 -54.27 7.02
C ILE A 159 -21.12 -55.59 6.22
N PRO A 160 -21.99 -56.57 6.54
CA PRO A 160 -22.13 -57.81 5.77
C PRO A 160 -22.40 -57.53 4.29
N GLU A 161 -21.79 -58.32 3.39
CA GLU A 161 -22.07 -58.25 1.95
C GLU A 161 -23.54 -58.58 1.67
N SER A 162 -24.07 -58.04 0.58
CA SER A 162 -25.38 -58.44 0.07
C SER A 162 -25.33 -59.86 -0.51
N THR A 163 -26.42 -60.60 -0.30
CA THR A 163 -26.64 -61.96 -0.84
C THR A 163 -27.42 -61.94 -2.15
N ALA A 164 -27.99 -60.80 -2.54
CA ALA A 164 -28.75 -60.67 -3.78
C ALA A 164 -27.91 -61.00 -5.02
N ALA A 165 -28.50 -61.72 -5.97
CA ALA A 165 -27.87 -62.03 -7.24
C ALA A 165 -27.75 -60.77 -8.12
N GLU A 166 -28.80 -59.96 -8.18
CA GLU A 166 -28.91 -58.79 -9.06
C GLU A 166 -28.34 -57.51 -8.44
N LEU A 167 -27.77 -56.65 -9.29
CA LEU A 167 -27.16 -55.39 -8.86
C LEU A 167 -28.16 -54.48 -8.12
N ALA A 168 -29.37 -54.31 -8.65
CA ALA A 168 -30.41 -53.48 -8.05
C ALA A 168 -30.80 -53.98 -6.65
N GLY A 169 -30.96 -55.31 -6.50
CA GLY A 169 -31.23 -55.93 -5.21
C GLY A 169 -30.10 -55.72 -4.20
N ARG A 170 -28.84 -55.81 -4.66
CA ARG A 170 -27.68 -55.56 -3.79
C ARG A 170 -27.63 -54.13 -3.26
N VAL A 171 -27.93 -53.16 -4.11
CA VAL A 171 -27.97 -51.74 -3.72
C VAL A 171 -29.10 -51.49 -2.72
N ALA A 172 -30.28 -52.05 -2.96
CA ALA A 172 -31.42 -51.92 -2.05
C ALA A 172 -31.17 -52.57 -0.68
N GLU A 173 -30.60 -53.77 -0.64
CA GLU A 173 -30.21 -54.42 0.62
C GLU A 173 -29.16 -53.61 1.39
N ASP A 174 -28.13 -53.12 0.71
CA ASP A 174 -27.11 -52.30 1.34
C ASP A 174 -27.72 -50.99 1.89
N LEU A 175 -28.61 -50.34 1.14
CA LEU A 175 -29.30 -49.13 1.58
C LEU A 175 -30.13 -49.40 2.83
N GLN A 176 -30.91 -50.47 2.84
CA GLN A 176 -31.73 -50.85 4.01
C GLN A 176 -30.87 -51.10 5.24
N LYS A 177 -29.75 -51.82 5.10
CA LYS A 177 -28.79 -52.07 6.19
C LYS A 177 -28.14 -50.77 6.68
N VAL A 178 -27.73 -49.89 5.77
CA VAL A 178 -27.14 -48.59 6.14
C VAL A 178 -28.14 -47.75 6.93
N MET A 179 -29.39 -47.66 6.45
CA MET A 179 -30.41 -46.89 7.14
C MET A 179 -30.73 -47.45 8.52
N SER A 180 -30.80 -48.79 8.68
CA SER A 180 -31.04 -49.41 9.99
C SER A 180 -29.87 -49.22 10.97
N ILE A 181 -28.63 -49.19 10.48
CA ILE A 181 -27.45 -48.85 11.30
C ILE A 181 -27.46 -47.37 11.71
N LEU A 182 -27.96 -46.49 10.83
CA LEU A 182 -28.00 -45.05 11.10
C LEU A 182 -29.17 -44.63 12.00
N THR A 183 -30.31 -45.33 11.97
CA THR A 183 -31.52 -44.97 12.75
C THR A 183 -31.23 -44.72 14.25
N PRO A 184 -30.46 -45.56 14.97
CA PRO A 184 -30.14 -45.31 16.38
C PRO A 184 -29.25 -44.09 16.62
N LEU A 185 -28.54 -43.61 15.58
CA LEU A 185 -27.62 -42.48 15.66
C LEU A 185 -28.31 -41.13 15.39
N GLY A 186 -29.54 -41.16 14.90
CA GLY A 186 -30.35 -39.99 14.56
C GLY A 186 -31.07 -40.13 13.23
N THR A 187 -31.65 -39.01 12.79
CA THR A 187 -32.31 -38.89 11.49
C THR A 187 -31.34 -38.30 10.48
N PHE A 188 -31.09 -39.01 9.39
CA PHE A 188 -30.17 -38.60 8.33
C PHE A 188 -30.86 -38.70 6.97
N PRO A 189 -30.49 -37.86 5.98
CA PRO A 189 -30.99 -38.00 4.61
C PRO A 189 -30.56 -39.34 4.02
N GLN A 190 -31.26 -39.78 2.97
CA GLN A 190 -30.80 -40.93 2.20
C GLN A 190 -29.50 -40.58 1.44
N PRO A 191 -28.56 -41.52 1.33
CA PRO A 191 -27.37 -41.34 0.49
C PRO A 191 -27.71 -41.21 -0.99
N ASN A 192 -26.98 -40.35 -1.70
CA ASN A 192 -27.08 -40.21 -3.16
C ASN A 192 -26.50 -41.43 -3.88
N LYS A 193 -25.41 -41.97 -3.35
CA LYS A 193 -24.72 -43.11 -3.95
C LYS A 193 -24.01 -43.93 -2.88
N MET A 194 -23.97 -45.24 -3.10
CA MET A 194 -23.20 -46.16 -2.27
C MET A 194 -22.37 -47.10 -3.12
N ILE A 195 -21.12 -47.32 -2.74
CA ILE A 195 -20.15 -48.09 -3.52
C ILE A 195 -19.30 -48.95 -2.59
N ARG A 196 -19.29 -50.27 -2.78
CA ARG A 196 -18.35 -51.16 -2.07
C ARG A 196 -16.95 -51.04 -2.68
N LEU A 197 -15.94 -50.88 -1.83
CA LEU A 197 -14.56 -50.69 -2.27
C LEU A 197 -13.78 -52.02 -2.29
N GLY A 198 -13.05 -52.25 -3.38
CA GLY A 198 -12.19 -53.42 -3.58
C GLY A 198 -12.91 -54.64 -4.15
N SER A 199 -12.13 -55.66 -4.50
CA SER A 199 -12.63 -56.91 -5.09
C SER A 199 -13.30 -57.81 -4.04
N LYS A 200 -14.39 -58.48 -4.42
CA LYS A 200 -15.09 -59.43 -3.54
C LYS A 200 -14.17 -60.61 -3.22
N LYS A 201 -13.99 -60.89 -1.93
CA LYS A 201 -13.22 -62.05 -1.44
C LYS A 201 -14.09 -62.86 -0.48
N PRO A 202 -13.95 -64.20 -0.44
CA PRO A 202 -14.68 -65.02 0.51
C PRO A 202 -14.33 -64.61 1.95
N ASN A 203 -15.35 -64.52 2.80
CA ASN A 203 -15.24 -64.17 4.22
C ASN A 203 -14.64 -62.79 4.55
N VAL A 204 -14.49 -61.90 3.56
CA VAL A 204 -14.01 -60.52 3.77
C VAL A 204 -15.14 -59.55 3.48
N LYS A 205 -15.54 -58.80 4.50
CA LYS A 205 -16.53 -57.72 4.37
C LYS A 205 -15.85 -56.47 3.82
N ARG A 206 -16.26 -56.02 2.63
CA ARG A 206 -15.67 -54.82 2.03
C ARG A 206 -16.20 -53.55 2.69
N PRO A 207 -15.38 -52.49 2.77
CA PRO A 207 -15.84 -51.17 3.15
C PRO A 207 -16.88 -50.65 2.15
N LEU A 208 -17.90 -49.98 2.67
CA LEU A 208 -18.91 -49.30 1.88
C LEU A 208 -18.66 -47.79 1.93
N LYS A 209 -18.42 -47.18 0.78
CA LYS A 209 -18.38 -45.72 0.60
C LYS A 209 -19.80 -45.21 0.41
N ILE A 210 -20.21 -44.29 1.25
CA ILE A 210 -21.51 -43.63 1.24
C ILE A 210 -21.29 -42.17 0.83
N ILE A 211 -22.03 -41.69 -0.16
CA ILE A 211 -21.88 -40.36 -0.74
C ILE A 211 -23.17 -39.58 -0.53
N TYR A 212 -23.06 -38.38 0.03
CA TYR A 212 -24.16 -37.44 0.23
C TYR A 212 -23.98 -36.18 -0.63
N ASP A 213 -25.04 -35.39 -0.80
CA ASP A 213 -24.95 -34.06 -1.44
C ASP A 213 -24.28 -33.00 -0.56
N SER A 214 -24.32 -33.19 0.76
CA SER A 214 -23.83 -32.20 1.73
C SER A 214 -22.83 -32.80 2.71
N GLU A 215 -21.75 -32.07 2.96
CA GLU A 215 -20.79 -32.34 4.03
C GLU A 215 -21.46 -32.36 5.42
N THR A 216 -22.56 -31.62 5.61
CA THR A 216 -23.24 -31.57 6.91
C THR A 216 -23.72 -32.94 7.36
N ALA A 217 -24.35 -33.71 6.46
CA ALA A 217 -24.84 -35.04 6.74
C ALA A 217 -23.68 -35.99 7.09
N ALA A 218 -22.62 -36.00 6.28
CA ALA A 218 -21.44 -36.82 6.52
C ALA A 218 -20.79 -36.49 7.87
N ARG A 219 -20.63 -35.20 8.18
CA ARG A 219 -20.04 -34.71 9.43
C ARG A 219 -20.89 -35.08 10.65
N GLU A 220 -22.21 -34.99 10.55
CA GLU A 220 -23.11 -35.37 11.64
C GLU A 220 -23.05 -36.86 11.94
N ILE A 221 -23.04 -37.72 10.92
CA ILE A 221 -22.85 -39.16 11.08
C ILE A 221 -21.54 -39.46 11.81
N LEU A 222 -20.43 -38.83 11.38
CA LEU A 222 -19.12 -39.00 12.01
C LEU A 222 -19.09 -38.49 13.45
N ARG A 223 -19.86 -37.44 13.77
CA ARG A 223 -20.00 -36.91 15.13
C ARG A 223 -20.79 -37.85 16.02
N SER A 224 -21.96 -38.29 15.57
CA SER A 224 -22.83 -39.24 16.29
C SER A 224 -22.14 -40.59 16.50
N ASN A 225 -21.31 -41.03 15.55
CA ASN A 225 -20.53 -42.26 15.68
C ASN A 225 -19.57 -42.27 16.89
N LYS A 226 -19.12 -41.11 17.39
CA LYS A 226 -18.26 -41.04 18.58
C LYS A 226 -18.95 -41.55 19.85
N SER A 227 -20.27 -41.37 19.90
CA SER A 227 -21.11 -41.80 21.02
C SER A 227 -21.87 -43.10 20.72
N ASN A 228 -21.57 -43.74 19.58
CA ASN A 228 -22.28 -44.96 19.18
C ASN A 228 -21.96 -46.10 20.16
N PRO A 229 -22.96 -46.64 20.88
CA PRO A 229 -22.76 -47.76 21.79
C PRO A 229 -22.46 -49.05 21.03
N ASN A 230 -22.96 -49.19 19.80
CA ASN A 230 -22.71 -50.33 18.95
C ASN A 230 -21.36 -50.18 18.22
N ARG A 231 -20.34 -50.87 18.72
CA ARG A 231 -19.00 -50.91 18.12
C ARG A 231 -18.84 -51.97 17.04
N GLU A 232 -19.90 -52.67 16.63
CA GLU A 232 -19.82 -53.61 15.51
C GLU A 232 -19.50 -52.87 14.21
N TYR A 233 -20.13 -51.72 13.99
CA TYR A 233 -19.98 -50.92 12.78
C TYR A 233 -19.15 -49.68 13.05
N HIS A 234 -18.34 -49.28 12.08
CA HIS A 234 -17.47 -48.12 12.23
C HIS A 234 -17.62 -47.17 11.06
N PHE A 235 -18.04 -45.95 11.35
CA PHE A 235 -18.00 -44.84 10.41
C PHE A 235 -16.67 -44.10 10.54
N ARG A 236 -16.01 -43.85 9.41
CA ARG A 236 -14.77 -43.09 9.30
C ARG A 236 -14.88 -42.08 8.16
N PRO A 237 -14.13 -40.96 8.22
CA PRO A 237 -14.03 -40.06 7.08
C PRO A 237 -13.39 -40.77 5.89
N ASP A 238 -13.82 -40.42 4.68
CA ASP A 238 -13.09 -40.76 3.45
C ASP A 238 -11.87 -39.84 3.32
N LEU A 239 -10.68 -40.42 3.28
CA LEU A 239 -9.42 -39.69 3.31
C LEU A 239 -8.70 -39.80 1.97
N THR A 240 -8.01 -38.73 1.58
CA THR A 240 -7.09 -38.75 0.43
C THR A 240 -5.95 -39.73 0.67
N VAL A 241 -5.17 -40.02 -0.38
CA VAL A 241 -3.95 -40.84 -0.24
C VAL A 241 -2.98 -40.16 0.74
N LEU A 242 -2.71 -38.87 0.55
CA LEU A 242 -1.80 -38.10 1.39
C LEU A 242 -2.24 -38.09 2.87
N GLN A 243 -3.54 -37.93 3.14
CA GLN A 243 -4.07 -38.00 4.51
C GLN A 243 -3.91 -39.41 5.11
N ARG A 244 -4.14 -40.47 4.34
CA ARG A 244 -3.96 -41.85 4.82
C ARG A 244 -2.51 -42.15 5.14
N ASP A 245 -1.59 -41.75 4.27
CA ASP A 245 -0.16 -42.00 4.45
C ASP A 245 0.38 -41.23 5.65
N TYR A 246 -0.01 -39.96 5.79
CA TYR A 246 0.28 -39.17 6.98
C TYR A 246 -0.24 -39.88 8.25
N ASN A 247 -1.50 -40.31 8.26
CA ASN A 247 -2.10 -40.98 9.41
C ASN A 247 -1.39 -42.29 9.78
N ASN A 248 -1.01 -43.08 8.77
CA ASN A 248 -0.30 -44.33 8.95
C ASN A 248 1.11 -44.10 9.50
N ARG A 249 1.83 -43.10 8.98
CA ARG A 249 3.15 -42.71 9.45
C ARG A 249 3.13 -42.30 10.92
N VAL A 250 2.21 -41.41 11.31
CA VAL A 250 2.10 -40.95 12.72
C VAL A 250 1.72 -42.11 13.65
N ARG A 251 0.84 -43.02 13.21
CA ARG A 251 0.51 -44.21 14.01
C ARG A 251 1.69 -45.16 14.17
N LYS A 252 2.44 -45.39 13.08
CA LYS A 252 3.64 -46.23 13.11
C LYS A 252 4.67 -45.64 14.06
N GLU A 253 4.97 -44.34 13.93
CA GLU A 253 5.89 -43.64 14.82
C GLU A 253 5.46 -43.76 16.29
N TYR A 254 4.17 -43.59 16.59
CA TYR A 254 3.64 -43.77 17.94
C TYR A 254 3.88 -45.19 18.46
N LEU A 255 3.55 -46.21 17.67
CA LEU A 255 3.76 -47.60 18.06
C LEU A 255 5.25 -47.91 18.30
N ASP A 256 6.12 -47.47 17.40
CA ASP A 256 7.56 -47.68 17.49
C ASP A 256 8.12 -47.02 18.77
N ARG A 257 7.71 -45.79 19.07
CA ARG A 257 8.13 -45.07 20.29
C ARG A 257 7.64 -45.74 21.57
N THR A 258 6.38 -46.18 21.59
CA THR A 258 5.84 -46.91 22.75
C THR A 258 6.49 -48.28 22.95
N ALA A 259 6.83 -48.99 21.86
CA ALA A 259 7.56 -50.25 21.92
C ALA A 259 9.00 -50.06 22.43
N ASN A 260 9.61 -48.91 22.14
CA ASN A 260 10.93 -48.51 22.65
C ASN A 260 10.91 -47.94 24.08
N GLY A 261 9.78 -48.02 24.79
CA GLY A 261 9.67 -47.66 26.21
C GLY A 261 9.30 -46.20 26.49
N GLU A 262 8.97 -45.40 25.48
CA GLU A 262 8.49 -44.04 25.69
C GLU A 262 7.01 -44.07 26.16
N SER A 263 6.80 -43.89 27.47
CA SER A 263 5.48 -43.97 28.11
C SER A 263 4.81 -42.61 28.35
N ASP A 264 5.53 -41.50 28.19
CA ASP A 264 5.03 -40.14 28.40
C ASP A 264 4.36 -39.55 27.15
N ILE A 265 3.98 -40.37 26.17
CA ILE A 265 3.34 -39.95 24.92
C ILE A 265 1.95 -40.55 24.74
N VAL A 266 1.11 -39.85 23.96
CA VAL A 266 -0.25 -40.28 23.62
C VAL A 266 -0.60 -39.85 22.20
N LEU A 267 -1.24 -40.73 21.45
CA LEU A 267 -1.81 -40.43 20.14
C LEU A 267 -3.13 -39.66 20.29
N LYS A 268 -3.14 -38.39 19.91
CA LYS A 268 -4.33 -37.52 19.92
C LYS A 268 -4.78 -37.20 18.49
N TYR A 269 -6.02 -36.70 18.37
CA TYR A 269 -6.60 -36.27 17.12
C TYR A 269 -7.13 -34.85 17.24
N LYS A 270 -6.73 -33.97 16.33
CA LYS A 270 -7.27 -32.60 16.18
C LYS A 270 -7.84 -32.48 14.78
N ASN A 271 -9.13 -32.18 14.65
CA ASN A 271 -9.83 -32.11 13.36
C ASN A 271 -9.60 -33.37 12.48
N ASN A 272 -9.72 -34.56 13.08
CA ASN A 272 -9.44 -35.86 12.45
C ASN A 272 -7.99 -36.10 11.98
N CYS A 273 -7.06 -35.18 12.27
CA CYS A 273 -5.64 -35.33 12.01
C CYS A 273 -4.91 -35.87 13.26
N PRO A 274 -4.22 -37.02 13.17
CA PRO A 274 -3.46 -37.58 14.28
C PRO A 274 -2.17 -36.81 14.55
N PHE A 275 -1.80 -36.72 15.81
CA PHE A 275 -0.51 -36.19 16.26
C PHE A 275 -0.11 -36.85 17.59
N ILE A 276 1.19 -36.95 17.82
CA ILE A 276 1.74 -37.47 19.07
C ILE A 276 1.95 -36.29 20.02
N ALA A 277 1.42 -36.40 21.23
CA ALA A 277 1.55 -35.38 22.27
C ALA A 277 2.12 -36.00 23.54
N LYS A 278 2.85 -35.21 24.34
CA LYS A 278 3.25 -35.64 25.67
C LYS A 278 2.05 -35.68 26.63
N GLN A 279 2.02 -36.69 27.50
CA GLN A 279 1.13 -36.71 28.66
C GLN A 279 1.64 -35.72 29.69
N ASN A 280 0.82 -34.71 30.01
CA ASN A 280 1.04 -33.94 31.23
C ASN A 280 0.71 -34.86 32.41
N VAL A 281 1.73 -35.43 33.04
CA VAL A 281 1.59 -36.12 34.32
C VAL A 281 1.13 -35.08 35.33
N LYS A 282 -0.18 -35.02 35.60
CA LYS A 282 -0.69 -34.33 36.78
C LYS A 282 -0.28 -35.15 38.01
N GLY A 283 0.93 -34.95 38.52
CA GLY A 283 1.28 -35.28 39.91
C GLY A 283 0.76 -34.17 40.82
N GLY A 284 0.29 -34.39 42.05
CA GLY A 284 0.40 -35.57 42.92
C GLY A 284 -0.75 -35.66 43.93
N PRO A 285 -0.55 -36.35 45.07
CA PRO A 285 -1.61 -36.99 45.84
C PRO A 285 -2.51 -35.97 46.54
N SER A 286 -3.82 -36.23 46.51
CA SER A 286 -4.77 -35.60 47.42
C SER A 286 -4.30 -35.86 48.85
N LYS A 287 -3.88 -34.80 49.54
CA LYS A 287 -3.67 -34.85 50.99
C LYS A 287 -5.00 -35.25 51.64
N LYS A 288 -4.89 -36.27 52.48
CA LYS A 288 -5.95 -36.79 53.35
C LYS A 288 -6.52 -35.70 54.24
#